data_AF-A0A2G6HAK2-F1
#
_entry.id   AF-A0A2G6HAK2-F1
#
_cell.length_a   1.000
_cell.length_b   1.000
_cell.length_c   1.000
_cell.angle_alpha   90.00
_cell.angle_beta   90.00
_cell.angle_gamma   90.00
#
_symmetry.space_group_name_H-M   'P 1'
#
loop_
_entity.id
_entity.type
_entity.pdbx_description
1 polymer ?
#
loop_
_entity_poly.entity_id
_entity_poly.type
_entity_poly.pdbx_seq_one_letter_code
_entity_poly.pdbx_strand_id
1 'polypeptide(L)'
;ARHLAPESWRPRVRASEVVRFATGPKTGPGRPGPGPESELEPGPEPAQHPIPPLLQSYLAMGGRVSDHAVRDADLNTLHVFTGLEIARVPEPRRRALMALSGG
;
A
#
# COMPACT_ATOMS: atom_id res chain seq x y z
N ALA A 1 -0.77 8.50 -2.17
CA ALA A 1 -1.12 9.07 -0.85
C ALA A 1 -2.62 8.97 -0.46
N ARG A 2 -3.58 8.76 -1.38
CA ARG A 2 -5.03 8.84 -1.08
C ARG A 2 -5.61 7.71 -0.19
N HIS A 3 -4.85 6.63 0.00
CA HIS A 3 -5.30 5.43 0.72
C HIS A 3 -4.54 5.16 2.02
N LEU A 4 -3.60 6.02 2.41
CA LEU A 4 -2.88 5.85 3.67
C LEU A 4 -3.83 6.05 4.86
N ALA A 5 -3.66 5.20 5.87
CA ALA A 5 -4.33 5.32 7.15
C ALA A 5 -3.87 6.60 7.88
N PRO A 6 -4.77 7.24 8.64
CA PRO A 6 -4.37 8.29 9.57
C PRO A 6 -3.38 7.72 10.59
N GLU A 7 -2.48 8.56 11.09
CA GLU A 7 -1.37 8.13 11.94
C GLU A 7 -1.83 7.36 13.19
N SER A 8 -2.96 7.77 13.78
CA SER A 8 -3.58 7.11 14.93
C SER A 8 -3.99 5.65 14.68
N TRP A 9 -4.17 5.24 13.41
CA TRP A 9 -4.58 3.88 13.04
C TRP A 9 -3.44 3.05 12.48
N ARG A 10 -2.25 3.64 12.31
CA ARG A 10 -1.13 2.93 11.70
C ARG A 10 -0.58 1.89 12.68
N PRO A 11 -0.44 0.62 12.26
CA PRO A 11 0.26 -0.36 13.08
C PRO A 11 1.72 0.09 13.27
N ARG A 12 2.26 -0.12 14.48
CA ARG A 12 3.69 0.06 14.70
C ARG A 12 4.46 -1.06 13.99
N VAL A 13 5.61 -0.72 13.42
CA VAL A 13 6.53 -1.71 12.86
C VAL A 13 7.00 -2.64 13.97
N ARG A 14 6.72 -3.94 13.83
CA ARG A 14 7.26 -5.00 14.70
C ARG A 14 8.10 -6.03 13.94
N ALA A 15 8.05 -6.02 12.61
CA ALA A 15 8.82 -6.92 11.77
C ALA A 15 10.21 -6.37 11.48
N SER A 16 11.19 -7.26 11.31
CA SER A 16 12.58 -6.91 11.01
C SER A 16 12.74 -6.33 9.59
N GLU A 17 11.92 -6.79 8.64
CA GLU A 17 11.96 -6.33 7.25
C GLU A 17 10.66 -5.64 6.85
N VAL A 18 10.76 -4.35 6.53
CA VAL A 18 9.62 -3.55 6.07
C VAL A 18 9.96 -2.75 4.82
N VAL A 19 8.98 -2.63 3.94
CA VAL A 19 9.02 -1.77 2.76
C VAL A 19 8.10 -0.58 3.02
N ARG A 20 8.66 0.61 3.15
CA ARG A 20 7.87 1.84 3.34
C ARG A 20 7.29 2.31 2.01
N PHE A 21 6.02 2.72 2.02
CA PHE A 21 5.40 3.30 0.84
C PHE A 21 5.88 4.74 0.63
N ALA A 22 6.22 5.08 -0.61
CA ALA A 22 6.62 6.43 -0.97
C ALA A 22 5.47 7.41 -0.67
N THR A 23 5.73 8.39 0.19
CA THR A 23 4.71 9.35 0.65
C THR A 23 4.85 10.73 -0.02
N GLY A 24 5.85 10.92 -0.89
CA GLY A 24 6.07 12.19 -1.59
C GLY A 24 5.35 12.31 -2.94
N PRO A 25 5.11 13.54 -3.45
CA PRO A 25 4.83 13.75 -4.87
C PRO A 25 5.99 13.20 -5.70
N LYS A 26 5.71 12.58 -6.85
CA LYS A 26 6.72 12.19 -7.85
C LYS A 26 7.29 13.40 -8.60
N THR A 27 7.53 14.51 -7.90
CA THR A 27 8.02 15.76 -8.49
C THR A 27 8.82 16.51 -7.43
N GLY A 28 10.14 16.54 -7.58
CA GLY A 28 11.05 17.29 -6.71
C GLY A 28 12.51 16.97 -7.04
N PRO A 29 13.37 17.97 -7.29
CA PRO A 29 14.73 17.79 -7.78
C PRO A 29 15.62 17.31 -6.62
N GLY A 30 16.02 16.05 -6.64
CA GLY A 30 16.79 15.50 -5.54
C GLY A 30 17.44 14.15 -5.81
N ARG A 31 17.46 13.69 -7.07
CA ARG A 31 18.55 12.81 -7.49
C ARG A 31 19.69 13.75 -7.84
N PRO A 32 20.92 13.58 -7.33
CA PRO A 32 22.05 14.19 -8.01
C PRO A 32 21.94 13.70 -9.45
N GLY A 33 21.64 14.63 -10.36
CA GLY A 33 21.68 14.30 -11.78
C GLY A 33 23.06 13.72 -12.06
N PRO A 34 23.19 12.76 -13.00
CA PRO A 34 24.52 12.53 -13.52
C PRO A 34 25.06 13.89 -13.98
N GLY A 35 26.36 14.12 -13.79
CA GLY A 35 27.02 15.36 -14.20
C GLY A 35 26.71 15.73 -15.65
N PRO A 36 27.09 16.92 -16.12
CA PRO A 36 26.65 17.53 -17.40
C PRO A 36 27.01 16.77 -18.70
N GLU A 37 27.24 15.47 -18.66
CA GLU A 37 27.63 14.60 -19.76
C GLU A 37 26.84 13.27 -19.86
N SER A 38 25.84 12.99 -19.02
CA SER A 38 25.00 11.80 -19.23
C SER A 38 23.65 12.19 -19.82
N GLU A 39 23.59 12.09 -21.14
CA GLU A 39 22.36 11.86 -21.89
C GLU A 39 21.65 10.63 -21.27
N LEU A 40 20.77 10.90 -20.31
CA LEU A 40 19.91 9.91 -19.69
C LEU A 40 18.91 9.47 -20.75
N GLU A 41 19.24 8.37 -21.43
CA GLU A 41 18.25 7.57 -22.13
C GLU A 41 17.03 7.38 -21.21
N PRO A 42 15.80 7.61 -21.70
CA PRO A 42 14.59 7.37 -20.92
C PRO A 42 14.52 5.87 -20.59
N GLY A 43 15.05 5.50 -19.43
CA GLY A 43 14.95 4.16 -18.89
C GLY A 43 13.47 3.77 -18.77
N PRO A 44 13.16 2.47 -18.86
CA PRO A 44 11.78 1.99 -18.88
C PRO A 44 11.00 2.58 -17.71
N GLU A 45 9.87 3.24 -18.01
CA GLU A 45 8.97 3.74 -16.98
C GLU A 45 8.68 2.61 -15.98
N PRO A 46 8.77 2.85 -14.67
CA PRO A 46 8.61 1.79 -13.69
C PRO A 46 7.25 1.13 -13.92
N ALA A 47 7.27 -0.14 -14.32
CA ALA A 47 6.08 -0.93 -14.59
C ALA A 47 5.13 -0.79 -13.39
N GLN A 48 4.00 -0.11 -13.61
CA GLN A 48 3.00 0.06 -12.58
C GLN A 48 2.43 -1.31 -12.29
N HIS A 49 2.85 -1.92 -11.18
CA HIS A 49 2.30 -3.20 -10.78
C HIS A 49 0.81 -3.01 -10.52
N PRO A 50 -0.06 -3.83 -11.15
CA PRO A 50 -1.49 -3.72 -10.92
C PRO A 50 -1.77 -3.97 -9.44
N ILE A 51 -2.62 -3.11 -8.85
CA ILE A 51 -3.06 -3.29 -7.47
C ILE A 51 -3.78 -4.65 -7.38
N PRO A 52 -3.43 -5.51 -6.41
CA PRO A 52 -4.12 -6.80 -6.24
C PRO A 52 -5.64 -6.59 -6.15
N PRO A 53 -6.46 -7.42 -6.82
CA PRO A 53 -7.91 -7.20 -6.92
C PRO A 53 -8.60 -7.18 -5.55
N LEU A 54 -8.10 -7.97 -4.60
CA LEU A 54 -8.58 -7.97 -3.23
C LEU A 54 -8.35 -6.60 -2.56
N LEU A 55 -7.13 -6.06 -2.67
CA LEU A 55 -6.80 -4.74 -2.12
C LEU A 55 -7.64 -3.65 -2.79
N GLN A 56 -7.80 -3.70 -4.12
CA GLN A 56 -8.66 -2.76 -4.84
C GLN A 56 -10.09 -2.75 -4.30
N SER A 57 -10.68 -3.92 -4.04
CA SER A 57 -12.02 -4.05 -3.44
C SER A 57 -12.10 -3.40 -2.06
N TYR A 58 -11.12 -3.65 -1.18
CA TYR A 58 -11.06 -3.02 0.14
C TYR A 58 -10.94 -1.49 0.04
N LEU A 59 -10.09 -0.97 -0.85
CA LEU A 59 -9.94 0.46 -1.06
C LEU A 59 -11.21 1.11 -1.62
N ALA A 60 -11.93 0.41 -2.52
CA ALA A 60 -13.22 0.87 -3.05
C ALA A 60 -14.31 0.98 -1.97
N MET A 61 -14.24 0.16 -0.92
CA MET A 61 -15.11 0.25 0.26
C MET A 61 -14.67 1.31 1.28
N GLY A 62 -13.64 2.11 0.97
CA GLY A 62 -13.09 3.12 1.88
C GLY A 62 -12.02 2.59 2.83
N GLY A 63 -11.48 1.40 2.57
CA GLY A 63 -10.35 0.85 3.31
C GLY A 63 -9.10 1.73 3.18
N ARG A 64 -8.26 1.67 4.20
CA ARG A 64 -6.99 2.38 4.27
C ARG A 64 -5.86 1.42 4.60
N VAL A 65 -4.71 1.62 3.96
CA VAL A 65 -3.50 0.81 4.17
C VAL A 65 -2.53 1.49 5.13
N SER A 66 -1.70 0.69 5.79
CA SER A 66 -0.53 1.18 6.53
C SER A 66 0.43 1.97 5.64
N ASP A 67 1.38 2.65 6.26
CA ASP A 67 2.48 3.37 5.59
C ASP A 67 3.62 2.44 5.15
N HIS A 68 3.54 1.14 5.47
CA HIS A 68 4.52 0.13 5.13
C HIS A 68 3.87 -1.23 4.86
N ALA A 69 4.58 -2.06 4.10
CA ALA A 69 4.38 -3.49 3.99
C ALA A 69 5.46 -4.24 4.78
N VAL A 70 5.15 -5.42 5.27
CA VAL A 70 6.11 -6.36 5.86
C VAL A 70 6.54 -7.34 4.78
N ARG A 71 7.84 -7.62 4.68
CA ARG A 71 8.35 -8.68 3.81
C ARG A 71 8.31 -10.01 4.55
N ASP A 72 7.68 -11.00 3.95
CA ASP A 72 7.67 -12.37 4.44
C ASP A 72 8.54 -13.22 3.50
N ALA A 73 9.72 -13.59 3.97
CA ALA A 73 10.70 -14.31 3.16
C ALA A 73 10.31 -15.79 2.99
N ASP A 74 9.63 -16.38 3.97
CA ASP A 74 9.23 -17.78 3.95
C ASP A 74 8.11 -18.02 2.92
N LEU A 75 7.18 -17.06 2.82
CA LEU A 75 6.07 -17.11 1.87
C LEU A 75 6.38 -16.40 0.55
N ASN A 76 7.51 -15.69 0.45
CA ASN A 76 7.88 -14.85 -0.69
C ASN A 76 6.78 -13.83 -1.04
N THR A 77 6.22 -13.17 -0.03
CA THR A 77 5.08 -12.24 -0.16
C THR A 77 5.36 -10.89 0.52
N LEU A 78 4.56 -9.89 0.15
CA LEU A 78 4.46 -8.62 0.87
C LEU A 78 3.12 -8.55 1.60
N HIS A 79 3.16 -8.32 2.90
CA HIS A 79 1.99 -8.21 3.76
C HIS A 79 1.68 -6.75 4.03
N VAL A 80 0.49 -6.31 3.63
CA VAL A 80 0.01 -4.94 3.85
C VAL A 80 -1.13 -4.97 4.83
N PHE A 81 -1.02 -4.20 5.91
CA PHE A 81 -2.14 -4.04 6.82
C PHE A 81 -3.18 -3.11 6.20
N THR A 82 -4.44 -3.56 6.15
CA THR A 82 -5.57 -2.79 5.63
C THR A 82 -6.66 -2.72 6.69
N GLY A 83 -7.04 -1.51 7.10
CA GLY A 83 -8.17 -1.25 7.98
C GLY A 83 -9.39 -0.80 7.20
N LEU A 84 -10.58 -1.24 7.62
CA LEU A 84 -11.85 -0.89 7.00
C LEU A 84 -12.86 -0.48 8.08
N GLU A 85 -13.54 0.65 7.90
CA GLU A 85 -14.63 1.08 8.78
C GLU A 85 -15.89 0.27 8.48
N ILE A 86 -16.32 -0.57 9.43
CA ILE A 86 -17.50 -1.45 9.27
C ILE A 86 -18.77 -0.67 8.89
N ALA A 87 -18.94 0.55 9.42
CA ALA A 87 -20.08 1.41 9.11
C ALA A 87 -20.15 1.85 7.64
N ARG A 88 -19.02 1.85 6.91
CA ARG A 88 -18.95 2.22 5.49
C ARG A 88 -19.10 1.03 4.55
N VAL A 89 -19.06 -0.19 5.08
CA VAL A 89 -19.15 -1.41 4.27
C VAL A 89 -20.60 -1.61 3.82
N PRO A 90 -20.86 -1.81 2.51
CA PRO A 90 -22.19 -2.14 2.03
C PRO A 90 -22.75 -3.39 2.73
N GLU A 91 -24.03 -3.36 3.11
CA GLU A 91 -24.70 -4.40 3.90
C GLU A 91 -24.41 -5.84 3.42
N PRO A 92 -24.50 -6.18 2.11
CA PRO A 92 -24.25 -7.54 1.66
C PRO A 92 -22.79 -7.98 1.91
N ARG A 93 -21.83 -7.07 1.72
CA ARG A 93 -20.41 -7.34 1.97
C ARG A 93 -20.11 -7.43 3.45
N ARG A 94 -20.75 -6.60 4.28
CA ARG A 94 -20.60 -6.68 5.74
C ARG A 94 -21.02 -8.05 6.25
N ARG A 95 -22.18 -8.55 5.83
CA ARG A 95 -22.64 -9.90 6.22
C ARG A 95 -21.67 -10.99 5.82
N ALA A 96 -21.14 -10.94 4.59
CA ALA A 96 -20.14 -11.89 4.12
C ALA A 96 -18.85 -11.86 4.96
N LEU A 97 -18.34 -10.66 5.29
CA LEU A 97 -17.15 -10.52 6.14
C LEU A 97 -17.38 -11.07 7.55
N MET A 98 -18.55 -10.80 8.15
CA MET A 98 -18.88 -11.30 9.49
C MET A 98 -19.06 -12.83 9.52
N ALA A 99 -19.55 -13.42 8.41
CA ALA A 99 -19.64 -14.88 8.29
C ALA A 99 -18.26 -15.55 8.23
N LEU A 100 -17.28 -14.88 7.60
CA LEU A 100 -15.89 -15.38 7.52
C LEU A 100 -15.14 -15.26 8.86
N SER A 101 -15.52 -14.32 9.72
CA SER A 101 -14.86 -14.13 11.03
C SER A 101 -15.27 -15.17 12.09
N GLY A 102 -16.11 -16.16 11.74
CA GLY A 102 -16.48 -17.26 12.63
C GLY A 102 -17.30 -16.79 13.84
N GLY A 103 -18.43 -16.15 13.57
CA GLY A 103 -19.35 -15.62 14.60
C GLY A 103 -19.71 -16.61 15.71
#